data_AF-A0AA49IPK9-F1
#
_entry.id   AF-A0AA49IPK9-F1
#
_cell.length_a   1.000
_cell.length_b   1.000
_cell.length_c   1.000
_cell.angle_alpha   90.00
_cell.angle_beta   90.00
_cell.angle_gamma   90.00
#
_symmetry.space_group_name_H-M   'P 1'
#
loop_
_entity.id
_entity.type
_entity.pdbx_description
1 polymer ?
#
loop_
_entity_poly.entity_id
_entity_poly.type
_entity_poly.pdbx_seq_one_letter_code
_entity_poly.pdbx_strand_id
1 'polypeptide(L)'
;MVNVFSVIINSTVIYWATALDLLILLAILYVRFDKKSHLPITLGQIIGSFALVVVSLFFAVILKLVPEEWILGLLGLIPLGLGIKYLFFGDDDDDEELDELLQKRKNKSLLGTVIIISFASCGADNIALFTPFL
;
A
#
# COMPACT_ATOMS: atom_id res chain seq x y z
N MET A 1 -26.56 17.57 -9.99
CA MET A 1 -27.09 17.00 -8.73
C MET A 1 -26.62 15.56 -8.68
N VAL A 2 -25.75 15.20 -7.73
CA VAL A 2 -25.20 13.84 -7.67
C VAL A 2 -26.30 12.89 -7.21
N ASN A 3 -26.57 11.84 -7.98
CA ASN A 3 -27.61 10.89 -7.61
C ASN A 3 -27.09 10.04 -6.42
N VAL A 4 -27.78 10.06 -5.29
CA VAL A 4 -27.39 9.31 -4.09
C VAL A 4 -27.20 7.82 -4.42
N PHE A 5 -28.03 7.30 -5.32
CA PHE A 5 -27.92 5.93 -5.81
C PHE A 5 -26.60 5.66 -6.55
N SER A 6 -26.12 6.60 -7.38
CA SER A 6 -24.83 6.44 -8.07
C SER A 6 -23.65 6.56 -7.12
N VAL A 7 -23.74 7.38 -6.06
CA VAL A 7 -22.70 7.45 -5.03
C VAL A 7 -22.57 6.14 -4.29
N ILE A 8 -23.68 5.53 -3.89
CA ILE A 8 -23.68 4.24 -3.18
C ILE A 8 -23.08 3.15 -4.05
N ILE A 9 -23.49 3.06 -5.33
CA ILE A 9 -22.95 2.06 -6.26
C ILE A 9 -21.47 2.29 -6.49
N ASN A 10 -21.06 3.51 -6.87
CA ASN A 10 -19.65 3.79 -7.18
C ASN A 10 -18.76 3.54 -5.98
N SER A 11 -19.14 4.01 -4.78
CA SER A 11 -18.35 3.79 -3.56
C SER A 11 -18.23 2.31 -3.22
N THR A 12 -19.29 1.53 -3.42
CA THR A 12 -19.27 0.08 -3.21
C THR A 12 -18.35 -0.62 -4.20
N VAL A 13 -18.46 -0.30 -5.49
CA VAL A 13 -17.62 -0.89 -6.54
C VAL A 13 -16.16 -0.55 -6.31
N ILE A 14 -15.86 0.71 -6.01
CA ILE A 14 -14.52 1.23 -5.75
C ILE A 14 -13.90 0.57 -4.50
N TYR A 15 -14.68 0.43 -3.42
CA TYR A 15 -14.24 -0.26 -2.23
C TYR A 15 -13.92 -1.73 -2.51
N TRP A 16 -14.81 -2.45 -3.20
CA TRP A 16 -14.55 -3.86 -3.52
C TRP A 16 -13.39 -4.04 -4.49
N ALA A 17 -13.23 -3.14 -5.46
CA ALA A 17 -12.11 -3.18 -6.41
C ALA A 17 -10.74 -3.09 -5.70
N THR A 18 -10.64 -2.27 -4.65
CA THR A 18 -9.42 -2.09 -3.84
C THR A 18 -9.29 -3.04 -2.65
N ALA A 19 -10.33 -3.83 -2.35
CA ALA A 19 -10.30 -4.83 -1.30
C ALA A 19 -9.91 -6.23 -1.81
N LEU A 20 -10.05 -6.48 -3.12
CA LEU A 20 -9.83 -7.81 -3.71
C LEU A 20 -8.39 -8.29 -3.59
N ASP A 21 -7.43 -7.41 -3.83
CA ASP A 21 -6.00 -7.68 -3.70
C ASP A 21 -5.62 -8.04 -2.25
N LEU A 22 -6.14 -7.32 -1.27
CA LEU A 22 -5.97 -7.57 0.16
C LEU A 22 -6.58 -8.91 0.58
N LEU A 23 -7.75 -9.29 0.02
CA LEU A 23 -8.37 -10.60 0.26
C LEU A 23 -7.55 -11.73 -0.35
N ILE A 24 -7.02 -11.55 -1.57
CA ILE A 24 -6.16 -12.53 -2.23
C ILE A 24 -4.85 -12.72 -1.44
N LEU A 25 -4.23 -11.62 -1.02
CA LEU A 25 -3.02 -11.64 -0.19
C LEU A 25 -3.26 -12.35 1.15
N LEU A 26 -4.39 -12.06 1.81
CA LEU A 26 -4.78 -12.75 3.03
C LEU A 26 -5.01 -14.25 2.80
N ALA A 27 -5.64 -14.63 1.70
CA ALA A 27 -5.86 -16.04 1.34
C ALA A 27 -4.53 -16.77 1.10
N ILE A 28 -3.59 -16.16 0.37
CA ILE A 28 -2.25 -16.71 0.14
C ILE A 28 -1.51 -16.92 1.48
N LEU A 29 -1.58 -15.95 2.39
CA LEU A 29 -0.96 -16.05 3.71
C LEU A 29 -1.57 -17.17 4.56
N TYR A 30 -2.89 -17.35 4.55
CA TYR A 30 -3.54 -18.46 5.25
C TYR A 30 -3.22 -19.83 4.66
N VAL A 31 -3.01 -19.92 3.34
CA VAL A 31 -2.57 -21.18 2.71
C VAL A 31 -1.11 -21.47 3.04
N ARG A 32 -0.27 -20.44 3.16
CA ARG A 32 1.17 -20.58 3.37
C ARG A 32 1.56 -20.91 4.82
N PHE A 33 0.78 -20.47 5.81
CA PHE A 33 1.12 -20.58 7.22
C PHE A 33 0.10 -21.41 8.02
N ASP A 34 0.57 -22.10 9.06
CA ASP A 34 -0.28 -22.93 9.91
C ASP A 34 -1.35 -22.14 10.69
N LYS A 35 -2.37 -22.85 11.18
CA LYS A 35 -3.49 -22.28 11.96
C LYS A 35 -3.07 -21.43 13.16
N LYS A 36 -1.92 -21.73 13.79
CA LYS A 36 -1.37 -20.95 14.91
C LYS A 36 -0.98 -19.53 14.50
N SER A 37 -0.70 -19.33 13.22
CA SER A 37 -0.28 -18.06 12.62
C SER A 37 -1.45 -17.26 12.04
N HIS A 38 -2.67 -17.78 12.03
CA HIS A 38 -3.82 -17.05 11.47
C HIS A 38 -4.12 -15.77 12.26
N LEU A 39 -4.07 -15.83 13.59
CA LEU A 39 -4.33 -14.66 14.44
C LEU A 39 -3.38 -13.49 14.16
N PRO A 40 -2.04 -13.66 14.14
CA PRO A 40 -1.13 -12.57 13.79
C PRO A 40 -1.27 -12.10 12.34
N ILE A 41 -1.68 -12.98 11.41
CA ILE A 41 -1.97 -12.59 10.02
C ILE A 41 -3.21 -11.70 9.96
N THR A 42 -4.32 -12.08 10.60
CA THR A 42 -5.55 -11.26 10.63
C THR A 42 -5.30 -9.91 11.29
N LEU A 43 -4.61 -9.90 12.44
CA LEU A 43 -4.26 -8.68 13.14
C LEU A 43 -3.32 -7.80 12.31
N GLY A 44 -2.32 -8.39 11.67
CA GLY A 44 -1.42 -7.67 10.77
C GLY A 44 -2.17 -7.03 9.61
N GLN A 45 -3.13 -7.75 9.02
CA GLN A 45 -3.96 -7.21 7.95
C GLN A 45 -4.85 -6.06 8.41
N ILE A 46 -5.54 -6.20 9.55
CA ILE A 46 -6.41 -5.14 10.09
C ILE A 46 -5.58 -3.89 10.40
N ILE A 47 -4.43 -4.05 11.05
CA ILE A 47 -3.53 -2.94 11.38
C ILE A 47 -2.97 -2.31 10.11
N GLY A 48 -2.57 -3.11 9.12
CA GLY A 48 -2.10 -2.65 7.82
C GLY A 48 -3.14 -1.80 7.09
N SER A 49 -4.38 -2.30 6.97
CA SER A 49 -5.50 -1.57 6.37
C SER A 49 -5.83 -0.29 7.13
N PHE A 50 -5.82 -0.32 8.47
CA PHE A 50 -6.02 0.89 9.27
C PHE A 50 -4.92 1.92 9.03
N ALA A 51 -3.65 1.48 8.97
CA ALA A 51 -2.54 2.35 8.67
C ALA A 51 -2.67 2.99 7.28
N LEU A 52 -3.14 2.25 6.27
CA LEU A 52 -3.42 2.78 4.93
C LEU A 52 -4.43 3.92 4.96
N VAL A 53 -5.54 3.75 5.68
CA VAL A 53 -6.55 4.82 5.83
C VAL A 53 -5.96 6.05 6.52
N VAL A 54 -5.16 5.86 7.58
CA VAL A 54 -4.51 6.97 8.30
C VAL A 54 -3.51 7.72 7.41
N VAL A 55 -2.70 6.99 6.64
CA VAL A 55 -1.76 7.59 5.68
C VAL A 55 -2.50 8.33 4.57
N SER A 56 -3.60 7.77 4.09
CA SER A 56 -4.45 8.41 3.08
C SER A 56 -5.07 9.71 3.60
N LEU A 57 -5.54 9.71 4.85
CA LEU A 57 -6.05 10.91 5.51
C LEU A 57 -4.96 11.99 5.64
N PHE A 58 -3.74 11.59 5.99
CA PHE A 58 -2.60 12.50 6.04
C PHE A 58 -2.32 13.15 4.68
N PHE A 59 -2.30 12.36 3.60
CA PHE A 59 -2.17 12.89 2.25
C PHE A 59 -3.35 13.77 1.85
N ALA A 60 -4.58 13.43 2.24
CA ALA A 60 -5.75 14.23 1.93
C ALA A 60 -5.67 15.64 2.53
N VAL A 61 -5.18 15.75 3.77
CA VAL A 61 -4.95 17.05 4.42
C VAL A 61 -3.84 17.83 3.72
N ILE A 62 -2.75 17.18 3.32
CA ILE A 62 -1.63 17.84 2.62
C ILE A 62 -2.04 18.31 1.23
N LEU A 63 -2.71 17.46 0.46
CA LEU A 63 -3.08 17.78 -0.91
C LEU A 63 -4.14 18.88 -0.99
N LYS A 64 -4.99 19.05 0.04
CA LYS A 64 -5.89 20.22 0.16
C LYS A 64 -5.13 21.56 0.22
N LEU A 65 -3.83 21.54 0.56
CA LEU A 65 -2.97 22.74 0.59
C LEU A 65 -2.25 22.99 -0.74
N VAL A 66 -2.21 22.01 -1.65
CA VAL A 66 -1.45 22.06 -2.91
C VAL A 66 -2.40 22.33 -4.09
N PRO A 67 -2.10 23.31 -4.98
CA PRO A 67 -2.90 23.54 -6.18
C PRO A 67 -3.01 22.30 -7.08
N GLU A 68 -4.20 22.02 -7.60
CA GLU A 68 -4.50 20.80 -8.39
C GLU A 68 -3.58 20.63 -9.61
N GLU A 69 -3.24 21.74 -10.27
CA GLU A 69 -2.35 21.79 -11.43
C GLU A 69 -0.91 21.32 -11.14
N TRP A 70 -0.47 21.37 -9.88
CA TRP A 70 0.87 20.92 -9.49
C TRP A 70 0.91 19.44 -9.13
N ILE A 71 -0.21 18.86 -8.69
CA ILE A 71 -0.30 17.47 -8.24
C ILE A 71 0.08 16.50 -9.38
N LEU A 72 -0.46 16.73 -10.58
CA LEU A 72 -0.16 15.92 -11.77
C LEU A 72 1.30 16.03 -12.22
N GLY A 73 1.89 17.22 -12.13
CA GLY A 73 3.30 17.46 -12.51
C GLY A 73 4.30 16.84 -11.52
N LEU A 74 4.00 16.91 -10.22
CA LEU A 74 4.83 16.33 -9.17
C LEU A 74 4.79 14.80 -9.18
N LEU A 75 3.64 14.19 -9.53
CA LEU A 75 3.49 12.74 -9.55
C LEU A 75 4.40 12.07 -10.59
N GLY A 76 4.66 12.75 -11.72
CA GLY A 76 5.58 12.26 -12.77
C GLY A 76 7.05 12.28 -12.36
N LEU A 77 7.44 13.07 -11.37
CA LEU A 77 8.83 13.16 -10.90
C LEU A 77 9.29 11.89 -10.19
N ILE A 78 8.39 11.18 -9.51
CA ILE A 78 8.70 9.93 -8.80
C ILE A 78 9.16 8.83 -9.79
N PRO A 79 8.35 8.42 -10.80
CA PRO A 79 8.79 7.42 -11.76
C PRO A 79 9.96 7.90 -12.63
N LEU A 80 10.05 9.21 -12.92
CA LEU A 80 11.20 9.76 -13.65
C LEU A 80 12.49 9.64 -12.85
N GLY A 81 12.47 9.98 -11.56
CA GLY A 81 13.61 9.86 -10.66
C GLY A 81 14.04 8.40 -10.47
N LEU A 82 13.09 7.49 -10.32
CA LEU A 82 13.38 6.04 -10.27
C LEU A 82 14.00 5.53 -11.58
N GLY A 83 13.47 5.96 -12.73
CA GLY A 83 14.01 5.61 -14.04
C GLY A 83 15.43 6.13 -14.26
N ILE A 84 15.71 7.38 -13.86
CA ILE A 84 17.05 7.96 -13.92
C ILE A 84 17.99 7.22 -12.97
N LYS A 85 17.58 6.96 -11.72
CA LYS A 85 18.39 6.20 -10.75
C LYS A 85 18.79 4.85 -11.35
N TYR A 86 17.83 4.09 -11.86
CA TYR A 86 18.09 2.76 -12.42
C TYR A 86 18.99 2.82 -13.65
N LEU A 87 18.85 3.84 -14.50
CA LEU A 87 19.69 4.02 -15.68
C LEU A 87 21.17 4.28 -15.34
N PHE A 88 21.47 4.89 -14.19
CA PHE A 88 22.84 5.25 -13.79
C PHE A 88 23.45 4.37 -12.70
N PHE A 89 22.64 3.69 -11.88
CA PHE A 89 23.07 2.92 -10.71
C PHE A 89 22.57 1.46 -10.71
N GLY A 90 21.89 1.01 -11.75
CA GLY A 90 21.34 -0.34 -11.81
C GLY A 90 22.41 -1.38 -12.12
N ASP A 91 23.07 -1.93 -11.09
CA ASP A 91 23.30 -3.39 -10.89
C ASP A 91 24.34 -3.72 -9.81
N ASP A 92 25.15 -2.79 -9.30
CA ASP A 92 26.35 -3.19 -8.53
C ASP A 92 26.22 -3.22 -6.99
N ASP A 93 25.23 -2.54 -6.38
CA ASP A 93 25.17 -2.37 -4.90
C ASP A 93 23.98 -3.07 -4.20
N ASP A 94 23.02 -3.65 -4.94
CA ASP A 94 21.75 -4.10 -4.36
C ASP A 94 21.85 -5.47 -3.67
N ASP A 95 22.74 -6.37 -4.10
CA ASP A 95 22.78 -7.75 -3.59
C ASP A 95 23.32 -7.86 -2.15
N GLU A 96 24.37 -7.10 -1.83
CA GLU A 96 24.98 -7.12 -0.49
C GLU A 96 24.09 -6.42 0.56
N GLU A 97 23.43 -5.32 0.18
CA GLU A 97 22.49 -4.61 1.06
C GLU A 97 21.19 -5.42 1.28
N LEU A 98 20.72 -6.13 0.26
CA LEU A 98 19.55 -7.01 0.35
C LEU A 98 19.81 -8.19 1.30
N ASP A 99 20.99 -8.80 1.23
CA ASP A 99 21.36 -9.91 2.12
C ASP A 99 21.48 -9.46 3.59
N GLU A 100 22.04 -8.27 3.85
CA GLU A 100 22.04 -7.69 5.21
C GLU A 100 20.61 -7.41 5.71
N LEU A 101 19.74 -6.86 4.86
CA LEU A 101 18.34 -6.59 5.20
C LEU A 101 17.55 -7.88 5.47
N LEU A 102 17.84 -8.96 4.74
CA LEU A 102 17.23 -10.28 4.94
C LEU A 102 17.72 -10.94 6.24
N GLN A 103 19.02 -10.86 6.54
CA GLN A 103 19.60 -11.32 7.82
C GLN A 103 18.99 -10.58 9.01
N LYS A 104 18.82 -9.25 8.90
CA LYS A 104 18.18 -8.40 9.92
C LYS A 104 16.69 -8.72 10.10
N ARG A 105 16.04 -9.31 9.09
CA ARG A 105 14.61 -9.70 9.11
C ARG A 105 14.35 -11.11 9.64
N LYS A 106 15.36 -11.95 9.85
CA LYS A 106 15.24 -13.35 10.32
C LYS A 106 14.48 -13.51 11.65
N ASN A 107 14.32 -12.44 12.43
CA ASN A 107 13.69 -12.46 13.76
C ASN A 107 12.43 -11.57 13.92
N LYS A 108 11.76 -11.17 12.82
CA LYS A 108 10.53 -10.36 12.94
C LYS A 108 9.27 -11.20 13.12
N SER A 109 8.33 -10.69 13.91
CA SER A 109 7.03 -11.30 14.11
C SER A 109 6.24 -11.36 12.80
N LEU A 110 5.52 -12.46 12.57
CA LEU A 110 4.66 -12.65 11.39
C LEU A 110 3.69 -11.49 11.18
N LEU A 111 3.20 -10.89 12.27
CA LEU A 111 2.34 -9.71 12.27
C LEU A 111 3.00 -8.52 11.57
N GLY A 112 4.25 -8.19 11.92
CA GLY A 112 4.97 -7.09 11.29
C GLY A 112 5.26 -7.35 9.82
N THR A 113 5.55 -8.60 9.47
CA THR A 113 5.73 -9.02 8.08
C THR A 113 4.45 -8.83 7.26
N VAL A 114 3.29 -9.23 7.79
CA VAL A 114 2.00 -9.05 7.11
C VAL A 114 1.71 -7.57 6.89
N ILE A 115 1.90 -6.72 7.91
CA ILE A 115 1.71 -5.25 7.77
C ILE A 115 2.56 -4.69 6.63
N ILE A 116 3.86 -5.05 6.58
CA ILE A 116 4.79 -4.53 5.57
C ILE A 116 4.40 -5.02 4.18
N ILE A 117 4.08 -6.31 4.02
CA ILE A 117 3.73 -6.86 2.71
C ILE A 117 2.44 -6.24 2.20
N SER A 118 1.41 -6.07 3.04
CA SER A 118 0.16 -5.42 2.64
C SER A 118 0.38 -3.97 2.22
N PHE A 119 1.21 -3.21 2.95
CA PHE A 119 1.52 -1.83 2.59
C PHE A 119 2.37 -1.72 1.30
N ALA A 120 3.37 -2.58 1.14
CA ALA A 120 4.23 -2.56 -0.04
C ALA A 120 3.50 -3.01 -1.30
N SER A 121 2.60 -3.99 -1.19
CA SER A 121 1.92 -4.58 -2.34
C SER A 121 0.66 -3.80 -2.75
N CYS A 122 -0.07 -3.26 -1.78
CA CYS A 122 -1.42 -2.71 -1.98
C CYS A 122 -1.53 -1.26 -1.49
N GLY A 123 -0.40 -0.62 -1.17
CA GLY A 123 -0.43 0.71 -0.56
C GLY A 123 -0.73 1.82 -1.55
N ALA A 124 -0.13 1.75 -2.74
CA ALA A 124 -0.18 2.84 -3.71
C ALA A 124 -1.60 3.10 -4.24
N ASP A 125 -2.33 2.04 -4.59
CA ASP A 125 -3.70 2.11 -5.12
C ASP A 125 -4.73 2.45 -4.03
N ASN A 126 -4.62 1.84 -2.85
CA ASN A 126 -5.47 2.18 -1.71
C ASN A 126 -5.30 3.64 -1.29
N ILE A 127 -4.05 4.14 -1.20
CA ILE A 127 -3.80 5.55 -0.86
C ILE A 127 -4.32 6.46 -1.97
N ALA A 128 -4.03 6.19 -3.24
CA ALA A 128 -4.48 7.02 -4.35
C ALA A 128 -6.01 7.14 -4.42
N LEU A 129 -6.73 6.09 -3.99
CA LEU A 129 -8.18 6.00 -4.10
C LEU A 129 -8.90 6.51 -2.84
N PHE A 130 -8.34 6.31 -1.64
CA PHE A 130 -8.91 6.85 -0.40
C PHE A 130 -8.64 8.34 -0.24
N THR A 131 -7.48 8.83 -0.66
CA THR A 131 -7.09 10.24 -0.50
C THR A 131 -8.11 11.24 -1.07
N PRO A 132 -8.61 11.13 -2.32
CA PRO A 132 -9.61 12.07 -2.86
C PRO A 132 -11.01 11.88 -2.26
N PHE A 133 -11.27 10.75 -1.60
CA PHE A 133 -12.55 10.44 -0.99
C PHE A 133 -12.66 10.95 0.47
N LEU A 134 -11.52 11.29 1.11
CA LEU A 134 -11.38 11.77 2.50
C LEU A 134 -11.14 13.30 2.59
#